data_AF-A0A7J0D9V8-F1
#
_entry.id   AF-A0A7J0D9V8-F1
#
_cell.length_a   1.000
_cell.length_b   1.000
_cell.length_c   1.000
_cell.angle_alpha   90.00
_cell.angle_beta   90.00
_cell.angle_gamma   90.00
#
_symmetry.space_group_name_H-M   'P 1'
#
loop_
_entity.id
_entity.type
_entity.pdbx_description
1 polymer ?
#
loop_
_entity_poly.entity_id
_entity_poly.type
_entity_poly.pdbx_seq_one_letter_code
_entity_poly.pdbx_strand_id
1 'polypeptide(L)'
;MMISLYFILHHPIITVATYSPALYYPPDNIAVNCGSTGNSTAADGRQWIGNISSKYITSHGSRGKLMSLKAIDQRHSPDPVPYMTAQISRSQFSYTFQVTPGQKFIRLHFYPASYRRFKRS
;
A
#
# COMPACT_ATOMS: atom_id res chain seq x y z
N MET A 1 -14.15 67.23 -29.63
CA MET A 1 -14.98 66.56 -28.61
C MET A 1 -14.83 65.05 -28.80
N MET A 2 -14.65 64.30 -27.72
CA MET A 2 -13.89 63.05 -27.62
C MET A 2 -14.33 61.89 -28.53
N ILE A 3 -13.36 61.22 -29.16
CA ILE A 3 -13.51 59.92 -29.83
C ILE A 3 -13.21 58.84 -28.79
N SER A 4 -14.16 57.96 -28.52
CA SER A 4 -13.99 56.87 -27.56
C SER A 4 -13.66 55.58 -28.31
N LEU A 5 -12.45 55.02 -28.12
CA LEU A 5 -12.08 53.70 -28.63
C LEU A 5 -12.46 52.61 -27.62
N TYR A 6 -13.29 51.66 -28.03
CA TYR A 6 -13.64 50.48 -27.23
C TYR A 6 -12.77 49.29 -27.68
N PHE A 7 -11.87 48.83 -26.81
CA PHE A 7 -11.08 47.62 -27.05
C PHE A 7 -11.83 46.40 -26.51
N ILE A 8 -12.42 45.61 -27.40
CA ILE A 8 -13.05 44.33 -27.02
C ILE A 8 -11.95 43.28 -26.87
N LEU A 9 -11.55 43.01 -25.63
CA LEU A 9 -10.64 41.91 -25.28
C LEU A 9 -11.38 40.58 -25.43
N HIS A 10 -11.33 39.97 -26.63
CA HIS A 10 -11.73 38.58 -26.81
C HIS A 10 -10.70 37.68 -26.13
N HIS A 11 -10.96 37.31 -24.87
CA HIS A 11 -10.24 36.21 -24.23
C HIS A 11 -10.70 34.91 -24.88
N PRO A 12 -9.84 34.17 -25.62
CA PRO A 12 -10.21 32.84 -26.06
C PRO A 12 -10.41 31.99 -24.81
N ILE A 13 -11.65 31.57 -24.56
CA ILE A 13 -11.96 30.60 -23.51
C ILE A 13 -11.41 29.26 -24.02
N ILE A 14 -10.17 28.94 -23.66
CA ILE A 14 -9.59 27.63 -23.91
C ILE A 14 -10.24 26.66 -22.92
N THR A 15 -11.33 26.03 -23.32
CA THR A 15 -11.87 24.87 -22.61
C THR A 15 -10.88 23.72 -22.74
N VAL A 16 -10.01 23.56 -21.75
CA VAL A 16 -9.23 22.34 -21.57
C VAL A 16 -10.21 21.25 -21.20
N ALA A 17 -10.45 20.31 -22.11
CA ALA A 17 -11.15 19.07 -21.79
C ALA A 17 -10.31 18.33 -20.74
N THR A 18 -10.71 18.41 -19.48
CA THR A 18 -10.14 17.59 -18.42
C THR A 18 -10.57 16.15 -18.70
N TYR A 19 -9.74 15.40 -19.42
CA TYR A 19 -9.89 13.97 -19.54
C TYR A 19 -9.65 13.39 -18.15
N SER A 20 -10.71 13.27 -17.35
CA SER A 20 -10.63 12.58 -16.07
C SER A 20 -10.59 11.09 -16.41
N PRO A 21 -9.42 10.42 -16.30
CA PRO A 21 -9.37 9.00 -16.59
C PRO A 21 -10.36 8.28 -15.68
N ALA A 22 -11.11 7.32 -16.24
CA ALA A 22 -11.96 6.46 -15.45
C ALA A 22 -11.13 5.83 -14.32
N LEU A 23 -11.70 5.75 -13.12
CA LEU A 23 -11.03 5.13 -11.98
C LEU A 23 -10.71 3.67 -12.32
N TYR A 24 -9.43 3.32 -12.24
CA TYR A 24 -8.99 1.95 -12.47
C TYR A 24 -9.40 1.06 -11.30
N TYR A 25 -10.23 0.05 -11.56
CA TYR A 25 -10.60 -0.97 -10.60
C TYR A 25 -9.89 -2.29 -10.93
N PRO A 26 -8.84 -2.67 -10.16
CA PRO A 26 -8.11 -3.89 -10.45
C PRO A 26 -8.95 -5.14 -10.15
N PRO A 27 -8.92 -6.17 -11.03
CA PRO A 27 -9.62 -7.43 -10.77
C PRO A 27 -9.05 -8.17 -9.55
N ASP A 28 -7.75 -8.05 -9.31
CA ASP A 28 -7.08 -8.57 -8.11
C ASP A 28 -6.60 -7.40 -7.24
N ASN A 29 -7.21 -7.20 -6.07
CA ASN A 29 -6.80 -6.21 -5.08
C ASN A 29 -6.50 -6.87 -3.74
N ILE A 30 -5.29 -7.41 -3.61
CA ILE A 30 -4.85 -8.14 -2.42
C ILE A 30 -3.89 -7.25 -1.63
N ALA A 31 -4.20 -7.01 -0.36
CA ALA A 31 -3.33 -6.28 0.56
C ALA A 31 -3.09 -7.12 1.80
N VAL A 32 -1.82 -7.29 2.17
CA VAL A 32 -1.40 -8.20 3.25
C VAL A 32 -0.76 -7.41 4.38
N ASN A 33 -1.32 -7.54 5.59
CA ASN A 33 -0.73 -7.01 6.80
C ASN A 33 0.19 -8.09 7.42
N CYS A 34 1.47 -8.00 7.10
CA CYS A 34 2.48 -8.97 7.51
C CYS A 34 2.69 -8.96 9.03
N GLY A 35 2.68 -10.14 9.65
CA GLY A 35 2.81 -10.31 11.10
C GLY A 35 1.53 -10.00 11.89
N SER A 36 0.39 -9.81 11.22
CA SER A 36 -0.91 -9.56 11.87
C SER A 36 -1.86 -10.76 11.74
N THR A 37 -2.76 -10.89 12.70
CA THR A 37 -3.93 -11.78 12.68
C THR A 37 -5.18 -11.00 12.28
N GLY A 38 -6.07 -11.61 11.50
CA GLY A 38 -7.35 -11.00 11.12
C GLY A 38 -7.22 -9.83 10.14
N ASN A 39 -8.36 -9.27 9.73
CA ASN A 39 -8.40 -8.14 8.81
C ASN A 39 -8.28 -6.81 9.57
N SER A 40 -7.71 -5.80 8.92
CA SER A 40 -7.52 -4.45 9.46
C SER A 40 -7.79 -3.41 8.38
N THR A 41 -8.28 -2.24 8.78
CA THR A 41 -8.56 -1.13 7.86
C THR A 41 -7.54 -0.02 8.08
N ALA A 42 -6.92 0.44 7.01
CA ALA A 42 -6.00 1.58 7.02
C ALA A 42 -6.77 2.92 7.03
N ALA A 43 -6.07 4.03 7.28
CA ALA A 43 -6.69 5.35 7.36
C ALA A 43 -7.30 5.81 6.03
N ASP A 44 -6.79 5.31 4.90
CA ASP A 44 -7.33 5.51 3.55
C ASP A 44 -8.57 4.65 3.24
N GLY A 45 -9.05 3.86 4.21
CA GLY A 45 -10.20 2.95 4.06
C GLY A 45 -9.85 1.60 3.42
N ARG A 46 -8.59 1.37 3.04
CA ARG A 46 -8.18 0.09 2.44
C ARG A 46 -8.22 -1.04 3.46
N GLN A 47 -8.79 -2.18 3.06
CA GLN A 47 -8.75 -3.43 3.82
C GLN A 47 -7.42 -4.16 3.62
N TRP A 48 -6.84 -4.64 4.71
CA TRP A 48 -5.61 -5.42 4.76
C TRP A 48 -5.83 -6.73 5.49
N ILE A 49 -5.42 -7.83 4.87
CA ILE A 49 -5.61 -9.19 5.39
C ILE A 49 -4.36 -9.59 6.19
N GLY A 50 -4.52 -9.91 7.47
CA GLY A 50 -3.45 -10.45 8.30
C GLY A 50 -2.95 -11.78 7.75
N ASN A 51 -1.64 -11.96 7.69
CA ASN A 51 -1.06 -13.18 7.10
C ASN A 51 -1.03 -14.37 8.05
N ILE A 52 -1.10 -14.15 9.36
CA ILE A 52 -1.11 -15.24 10.35
C ILE A 52 -2.40 -16.02 10.16
N SER A 53 -2.30 -17.34 9.94
CA SER A 53 -3.43 -18.27 9.68
C SER A 53 -4.23 -18.00 8.39
N SER A 54 -3.73 -17.14 7.49
CA SER A 54 -4.42 -16.84 6.23
C SER A 54 -4.20 -17.94 5.18
N LYS A 55 -5.29 -18.35 4.52
CA LYS A 55 -5.28 -19.29 3.39
C LYS A 55 -4.54 -18.77 2.15
N TYR A 56 -4.27 -17.47 2.08
CA TYR A 56 -3.65 -16.82 0.92
C TYR A 56 -2.12 -16.84 0.97
N ILE A 57 -1.52 -17.33 2.07
CA ILE A 57 -0.10 -17.11 2.35
C ILE A 57 0.50 -18.40 2.87
N THR A 58 0.99 -19.23 1.94
CA THR A 58 1.83 -20.37 2.29
C THR A 58 3.27 -19.90 2.38
N SER A 59 3.71 -19.52 3.58
CA SER A 59 5.13 -19.21 3.80
C SER A 59 5.93 -20.50 3.83
N HIS A 60 6.54 -20.88 2.69
CA HIS A 60 7.53 -21.95 2.64
C HIS A 60 8.86 -21.42 3.20
N GLY A 61 9.01 -21.52 4.52
CA GLY A 61 10.28 -21.38 5.22
C GLY A 61 10.46 -22.58 6.15
N SER A 62 11.69 -22.90 6.53
CA SER A 62 11.93 -23.89 7.58
C SER A 62 11.08 -23.54 8.80
N ARG A 63 10.21 -24.47 9.24
CA ARG A 63 9.35 -24.32 10.43
C ARG A 63 10.19 -23.70 11.54
N GLY A 64 9.83 -22.49 11.98
CA GLY A 64 10.52 -21.77 13.06
C GLY A 64 11.37 -20.56 12.68
N LYS A 65 11.59 -20.24 11.39
CA LYS A 65 12.43 -19.07 11.00
C LYS A 65 11.68 -17.78 10.69
N LEU A 66 10.37 -17.84 10.54
CA LEU A 66 9.53 -16.69 10.21
C LEU A 66 8.90 -16.15 11.50
N MET A 67 9.18 -14.89 11.82
CA MET A 67 8.81 -14.25 13.08
C MET A 67 7.82 -13.12 12.82
N SER A 68 6.66 -13.17 13.47
CA SER A 68 5.70 -12.06 13.46
C SER A 68 6.05 -11.12 14.60
N LEU A 69 6.47 -9.89 14.28
CA LEU A 69 6.99 -8.93 15.24
C LEU A 69 6.29 -7.59 15.12
N LYS A 70 6.17 -6.89 16.26
CA LYS A 70 5.70 -5.51 16.32
C LYS A 70 6.89 -4.55 16.32
N ALA A 71 6.74 -3.42 15.66
CA ALA A 71 7.68 -2.32 15.78
C ALA A 71 7.71 -1.81 17.22
N ILE A 72 8.92 -1.58 17.76
CA ILE A 72 9.12 -1.08 19.13
C ILE A 72 8.70 0.38 19.23
N ASP A 73 9.09 1.20 18.26
CA ASP A 73 8.71 2.61 18.20
C ASP A 73 7.62 2.82 17.16
N GLN A 74 6.46 3.26 17.64
CA GLN A 74 5.25 3.48 16.86
C GLN A 74 4.96 4.98 16.68
N ARG A 75 5.79 5.87 17.24
CA ARG A 75 5.52 7.31 17.30
C ARG A 75 5.57 8.03 15.95
N HIS A 76 6.20 7.41 14.95
CA HIS A 76 6.47 8.04 13.65
C HIS A 76 5.59 7.54 12.50
N SER A 77 4.64 6.63 12.75
CA SER A 77 3.79 6.10 11.68
C SER A 77 2.44 6.82 11.65
N PRO A 78 2.17 7.68 10.65
CA PRO A 78 0.90 8.40 10.54
C PRO A 78 -0.28 7.45 10.22
N ASP A 79 -0.02 6.26 9.68
CA ASP A 79 -1.01 5.20 9.51
C ASP A 79 -0.46 3.90 10.12
N PRO A 80 -1.05 3.35 11.18
CA PRO A 80 -0.53 2.14 11.82
C PRO A 80 -0.64 0.88 10.94
N VAL A 81 -1.51 0.87 9.93
CA VAL A 81 -1.73 -0.30 9.06
C VAL A 81 -1.15 0.00 7.67
N PRO A 82 -0.24 -0.84 7.13
CA PRO A 82 0.26 -2.13 7.63
C PRO A 82 1.57 -2.04 8.42
N TYR A 83 1.96 -0.86 8.93
CA TYR A 83 3.33 -0.59 9.33
C TYR A 83 3.68 -0.95 10.79
N MET A 84 2.71 -1.21 11.66
CA MET A 84 2.97 -1.59 13.06
C MET A 84 3.46 -3.03 13.25
N THR A 85 3.20 -3.91 12.28
CA THR A 85 3.57 -5.33 12.31
C THR A 85 4.43 -5.70 11.10
N ALA A 86 5.30 -6.67 11.29
CA ALA A 86 6.10 -7.24 10.20
C ALA A 86 6.24 -8.74 10.35
N GLN A 87 6.39 -9.41 9.21
CA GLN A 87 6.82 -10.81 9.15
C GLN A 87 8.29 -10.83 8.72
N ILE A 88 9.18 -11.25 9.62
CA ILE A 88 10.63 -11.18 9.43
C ILE A 88 11.22 -12.58 9.40
N SER A 89 12.15 -12.85 8.47
CA SER A 89 12.85 -14.13 8.37
C SER A 89 14.36 -13.94 8.32
N ARG A 90 15.10 -14.88 8.88
CA ARG A 90 16.56 -15.02 8.68
C ARG A 90 16.92 -15.95 7.51
N SER A 91 15.94 -16.50 6.80
CA SER A 91 16.08 -17.36 5.61
C SER A 91 15.22 -16.82 4.50
N GLN A 92 15.49 -17.28 3.29
CA GLN A 92 14.53 -17.21 2.21
C GLN A 92 13.15 -17.73 2.65
N PHE A 93 12.12 -17.00 2.23
CA PHE A 93 10.70 -17.37 2.35
C PHE A 93 9.99 -16.89 1.09
N SER A 94 8.82 -17.45 0.81
CA SER A 94 7.99 -17.07 -0.33
C SER A 94 6.56 -16.76 0.10
N TYR A 95 5.87 -15.99 -0.74
CA TYR A 95 4.43 -15.76 -0.70
C TYR A 95 3.85 -16.24 -2.03
N THR A 96 2.70 -16.91 -1.99
CA THR A 96 2.02 -17.41 -3.19
C THR A 96 0.61 -16.82 -3.25
N PHE A 97 0.30 -16.07 -4.30
CA PHE A 97 -1.01 -15.45 -4.50
C PHE A 97 -1.72 -16.10 -5.70
N GLN A 98 -2.99 -16.44 -5.53
CA GLN A 98 -3.86 -16.84 -6.63
C GLN A 98 -4.42 -15.56 -7.25
N VAL A 99 -4.08 -15.29 -8.51
CA VAL A 99 -4.45 -14.08 -9.24
C VAL A 99 -4.90 -14.40 -10.65
N THR A 100 -5.66 -13.50 -11.26
CA THR A 100 -6.03 -13.61 -12.67
C THR A 100 -4.83 -13.42 -13.61
N PRO A 101 -4.82 -13.99 -14.83
CA PRO A 101 -3.77 -13.73 -15.82
C PRO A 101 -3.63 -12.24 -16.17
N GLY A 102 -2.46 -11.84 -16.66
CA GLY A 102 -2.17 -10.48 -17.11
C GLY A 102 -1.30 -9.66 -16.14
N GLN A 103 -1.00 -8.41 -16.50
CA GLN A 103 -0.10 -7.55 -15.75
C GLN A 103 -0.63 -7.24 -14.34
N LYS A 104 0.28 -7.18 -13.37
CA LYS A 104 -0.02 -6.90 -11.95
C LYS A 104 0.95 -5.87 -11.40
N PHE A 105 0.47 -5.06 -10.45
CA PHE A 105 1.33 -4.19 -9.65
C PHE A 105 1.66 -4.89 -8.32
N ILE A 106 2.94 -4.97 -8.00
CA ILE A 106 3.42 -5.47 -6.71
C ILE A 106 4.00 -4.27 -5.95
N ARG A 107 3.41 -3.97 -4.79
CA ARG A 107 3.90 -2.94 -3.88
C ARG A 107 4.35 -3.59 -2.58
N LEU A 108 5.63 -3.45 -2.27
CA LEU A 108 6.20 -3.91 -1.00
C LEU A 108 6.23 -2.75 -0.01
N HIS A 109 5.70 -2.97 1.18
CA HIS A 109 5.64 -1.99 2.25
C HIS A 109 6.71 -2.30 3.29
N PHE A 110 7.63 -1.36 3.51
CA PHE A 110 8.70 -1.47 4.50
C PHE A 110 8.58 -0.34 5.50
N TYR A 111 8.62 -0.67 6.79
CA TYR A 111 8.73 0.31 7.87
C TYR A 111 10.06 0.10 8.59
N PRO A 112 11.04 1.01 8.39
CA PRO A 112 12.34 0.91 9.04
C PRO A 112 12.20 1.23 10.52
N ALA A 113 12.17 0.19 11.36
CA ALA A 113 12.05 0.30 12.80
C ALA A 113 12.83 -0.80 13.51
N SER A 114 12.99 -0.65 14.82
CA SER A 114 13.50 -1.70 15.69
C SER A 114 12.39 -2.70 15.99
N TYR A 115 12.67 -4.00 15.83
CA TYR A 115 11.75 -5.09 16.15
C TYR A 115 12.35 -5.95 17.25
N ARG A 116 11.58 -6.17 18.32
CA ARG A 116 12.08 -6.94 19.49
C ARG A 116 12.42 -8.36 19.01
N ARG A 117 13.64 -8.84 19.31
CA ARG A 117 14.18 -10.16 18.90
C ARG A 117 14.73 -10.24 17.47
N PHE A 118 14.74 -9.16 16.72
CA PHE A 118 15.46 -9.09 15.44
C PHE A 118 16.55 -8.03 15.52
N LYS A 119 17.77 -8.45 15.88
CA LYS A 119 18.95 -7.59 15.83
C LYS A 119 19.41 -7.48 14.38
N ARG A 120 19.64 -6.25 13.92
CA ARG A 120 20.38 -5.98 12.69
C ARG A 120 21.79 -6.56 12.87
N SER A 121 22.27 -7.32 11.89
CA SER A 121 23.67 -7.80 11.83
C SER A 121 24.61 -6.62 11.65
#